data_AF-A0A1I2T7T3-F1
#
_entry.id   AF-A0A1I2T7T3-F1
#
_cell.length_a   1.000
_cell.length_b   1.000
_cell.length_c   1.000
_cell.angle_alpha   90.00
_cell.angle_beta   90.00
_cell.angle_gamma   90.00
#
_symmetry.space_group_name_H-M   'P 1'
#
loop_
_entity.id
_entity.type
_entity.pdbx_description
1 polymer ?
#
loop_
_entity_poly.entity_id
_entity_poly.type
_entity_poly.pdbx_seq_one_letter_code
_entity_poly.pdbx_strand_id
1 'polypeptide(L)'
;MNADTIRSQHDLALAAQLMQAPEVIAINKKIAQAESQGVQGVRRKLLSTSVRLSPAMAPSLTRIAQDCMTKLGVGLPVELYAYSSPHFNAACVKPEEGRLFIMFSSSLLDSFDEEELRFVMGHELGHFIYAHHDIPVGYLLKGKTPISPDLALKLTSWSRFAEISADRAGAFCTQNLHAVARSLFKLSSGVTSSIVRFNLGDFLKQMDDMQLVDGAPGAGAPMEDWFMTHPFSPLRVKALQLFHHSQHMLPDGVDIATLELGVEGIMTLMEPSYLESKTDASLAMRHLLFAGSLLVANANGAISKQEVAVFEKFFGQYKFREDFNYEKLREELPKRADQVVKYNAIPKRMQVLHDLCVMAKAEGKAHHAEIVILREIAHRLEIPVFFVDQLLNENPELD
;
A
#
# COMPACT_ATOMS: atom_id res chain seq x y z
N MET A 1 1.28 -0.77 -24.66
CA MET A 1 1.58 -0.47 -23.25
C MET A 1 3.08 -0.50 -23.07
N ASN A 2 3.63 0.49 -22.38
CA ASN A 2 5.03 0.50 -21.97
C ASN A 2 5.08 0.53 -20.44
N ALA A 3 6.23 0.26 -19.85
CA ALA A 3 6.29 0.11 -18.40
C ALA A 3 5.99 1.43 -17.65
N ASP A 4 6.27 2.59 -18.26
CA ASP A 4 5.94 3.90 -17.66
C ASP A 4 4.44 4.11 -17.46
N THR A 5 3.61 3.60 -18.37
CA THR A 5 2.14 3.81 -18.29
C THR A 5 1.48 2.99 -17.20
N ILE A 6 2.11 1.93 -16.69
CA ILE A 6 1.55 1.07 -15.62
C ILE A 6 2.12 1.38 -14.24
N ARG A 7 3.11 2.29 -14.14
CA ARG A 7 3.65 2.76 -12.85
C ARG A 7 2.55 3.47 -12.07
N SER A 8 2.46 3.25 -10.76
CA SER A 8 1.53 4.01 -9.92
C SER A 8 1.89 5.48 -9.91
N GLN A 9 0.87 6.35 -10.03
CA GLN A 9 1.08 7.81 -10.01
C GLN A 9 1.59 8.26 -8.64
N HIS A 10 1.17 7.57 -7.58
CA HIS A 10 1.60 7.82 -6.21
C HIS A 10 3.06 7.46 -5.96
N ASP A 11 3.52 6.33 -6.50
CA ASP A 11 4.95 5.98 -6.50
C ASP A 11 5.75 7.08 -7.21
N LEU A 12 5.39 7.45 -8.43
CA LEU A 12 6.09 8.48 -9.18
C LEU A 12 6.16 9.83 -8.42
N ALA A 13 5.02 10.27 -7.87
CA ALA A 13 4.93 11.54 -7.15
C ALA A 13 5.75 11.54 -5.85
N LEU A 14 5.65 10.48 -5.04
CA LEU A 14 6.41 10.36 -3.79
C LEU A 14 7.90 10.16 -4.05
N ALA A 15 8.27 9.39 -5.08
CA ALA A 15 9.66 9.23 -5.48
C ALA A 15 10.29 10.58 -5.84
N ALA A 16 9.59 11.40 -6.63
CA ALA A 16 10.07 12.72 -7.02
C ALA A 16 10.32 13.65 -5.81
N GLN A 17 9.49 13.54 -4.76
CA GLN A 17 9.67 14.29 -3.51
C GLN A 17 10.84 13.73 -2.69
N LEU A 18 10.89 12.42 -2.49
CA LEU A 18 11.91 11.75 -1.68
C LEU A 18 13.32 11.91 -2.27
N MET A 19 13.45 11.89 -3.59
CA MET A 19 14.75 12.12 -4.25
C MET A 19 15.32 13.52 -4.00
N GLN A 20 14.48 14.48 -3.58
CA GLN A 20 14.91 15.83 -3.19
C GLN A 20 15.22 15.94 -1.68
N ALA A 21 14.91 14.91 -0.88
CA ALA A 21 15.16 14.93 0.55
C ALA A 21 16.68 14.95 0.84
N PRO A 22 17.17 15.88 1.69
CA PRO A 22 18.59 15.99 2.01
C PRO A 22 19.21 14.69 2.53
N GLU A 23 18.45 13.91 3.30
CA GLU A 23 18.86 12.62 3.85
C GLU A 23 19.08 11.57 2.76
N VAL A 24 18.18 11.50 1.77
CA VAL A 24 18.28 10.59 0.61
C VAL A 24 19.51 10.95 -0.22
N ILE A 25 19.68 12.24 -0.53
CA ILE A 25 20.84 12.76 -1.28
C ILE A 25 22.14 12.43 -0.56
N ALA A 26 22.20 12.65 0.76
CA ALA A 26 23.39 12.42 1.57
C ALA A 26 23.77 10.92 1.62
N ILE A 27 22.80 10.02 1.76
CA ILE A 27 23.05 8.57 1.74
C ILE A 27 23.49 8.12 0.35
N ASN A 28 22.82 8.55 -0.71
CA ASN A 28 23.22 8.21 -2.08
C ASN A 28 24.64 8.67 -2.40
N LYS A 29 25.04 9.87 -1.95
CA LYS A 29 26.42 10.36 -2.09
C LYS A 29 27.42 9.46 -1.35
N LYS A 30 27.08 8.97 -0.16
CA LYS A 30 27.93 8.04 0.60
C LYS A 30 28.05 6.68 -0.10
N ILE A 31 26.95 6.15 -0.61
CA ILE A 31 26.93 4.90 -1.38
C ILE A 31 27.82 5.02 -2.62
N ALA A 32 27.63 6.08 -3.42
CA ALA A 32 28.44 6.32 -4.62
C ALA A 32 29.93 6.51 -4.31
N GLN A 33 30.26 7.19 -3.19
CA GLN A 33 31.64 7.33 -2.75
C GLN A 33 32.25 5.98 -2.36
N ALA A 34 31.52 5.13 -1.62
CA ALA A 34 31.98 3.79 -1.27
C ALA A 34 32.20 2.91 -2.52
N GLU A 35 31.28 2.97 -3.48
CA GLU A 35 31.39 2.26 -4.77
C GLU A 35 32.63 2.70 -5.55
N SER A 36 32.93 4.01 -5.60
CA SER A 36 34.12 4.56 -6.27
C SER A 36 35.45 4.17 -5.62
N GLN A 37 35.44 3.83 -4.32
CA GLN A 37 36.63 3.44 -3.55
C GLN A 37 36.97 1.94 -3.65
N GLY A 38 36.29 1.20 -4.54
CA GLY A 38 36.61 -0.21 -4.81
C GLY A 38 35.76 -1.21 -4.01
N VAL A 39 34.58 -0.80 -3.53
CA VAL A 39 33.52 -1.75 -3.11
C VAL A 39 32.85 -2.41 -4.32
N GLN A 40 33.44 -2.29 -5.52
CA GLN A 40 33.09 -3.05 -6.71
C GLN A 40 33.41 -4.53 -6.53
N GLY A 41 32.54 -5.38 -7.06
CA GLY A 41 32.60 -6.82 -6.88
C GLY A 41 31.26 -7.42 -6.51
N VAL A 42 30.14 -6.77 -6.81
CA VAL A 42 28.82 -7.37 -6.67
C VAL A 42 28.80 -8.67 -7.44
N ARG A 43 29.16 -8.64 -8.73
CA ARG A 43 29.22 -9.84 -9.57
C ARG A 43 30.16 -10.91 -9.01
N ARG A 44 31.34 -10.52 -8.51
CA ARG A 44 32.29 -11.45 -7.88
C ARG A 44 31.70 -12.10 -6.62
N LYS A 45 31.03 -11.30 -5.77
CA LYS A 45 30.37 -11.77 -4.56
C LYS A 45 29.25 -12.74 -4.92
N LEU A 46 28.41 -12.40 -5.90
CA LEU A 46 27.37 -13.30 -6.41
C LEU A 46 27.97 -14.63 -6.87
N LEU A 47 29.02 -14.60 -7.71
CA LEU A 47 29.70 -15.81 -8.15
C LEU A 47 30.32 -16.64 -7.01
N SER A 48 30.62 -16.02 -5.86
CA SER A 48 31.16 -16.74 -4.69
C SER A 48 30.11 -17.37 -3.78
N THR A 49 28.87 -16.86 -3.79
CA THR A 49 27.79 -17.28 -2.87
C THR A 49 26.57 -17.89 -3.58
N SER A 50 26.57 -17.92 -4.91
CA SER A 50 25.45 -18.38 -5.73
C SER A 50 25.93 -18.97 -7.05
N VAL A 51 25.04 -19.71 -7.71
CA VAL A 51 25.31 -20.34 -9.01
C VAL A 51 24.76 -19.45 -10.11
N ARG A 52 25.64 -19.00 -11.02
CA ARG A 52 25.20 -18.31 -12.24
C ARG A 52 24.52 -19.30 -13.17
N LEU A 53 23.27 -19.01 -13.55
CA LEU A 53 22.48 -19.83 -14.45
C LEU A 53 22.80 -19.44 -15.90
N SER A 54 23.36 -20.36 -16.67
CA SER A 54 23.52 -20.18 -18.12
C SER A 54 22.21 -20.49 -18.86
N PRO A 55 22.03 -20.02 -20.10
CA PRO A 55 20.87 -20.39 -20.92
C PRO A 55 20.65 -21.90 -21.07
N ALA A 56 21.74 -22.68 -21.07
CA ALA A 56 21.68 -24.14 -21.15
C ALA A 56 21.24 -24.78 -19.81
N MET A 57 21.53 -24.15 -18.68
CA MET A 57 21.12 -24.65 -17.35
C MET A 57 19.65 -24.35 -17.05
N ALA A 58 19.16 -23.18 -17.49
CA ALA A 58 17.80 -22.72 -17.20
C ALA A 58 17.13 -22.12 -18.45
N PRO A 59 16.85 -22.93 -19.48
CA PRO A 59 16.33 -22.43 -20.76
C PRO A 59 14.97 -21.74 -20.64
N SER A 60 14.07 -22.30 -19.81
CA SER A 60 12.75 -21.71 -19.58
C SER A 60 12.85 -20.35 -18.85
N LEU A 61 13.61 -20.28 -17.76
CA LEU A 61 13.81 -19.03 -17.02
C LEU A 61 14.49 -17.96 -17.87
N THR A 62 15.42 -18.35 -18.74
CA THR A 62 16.07 -17.44 -19.70
C THR A 62 15.08 -16.86 -20.70
N ARG A 63 14.16 -17.68 -21.23
CA ARG A 63 13.07 -17.22 -22.09
C ARG A 63 12.15 -16.26 -21.35
N ILE A 64 11.75 -16.60 -20.12
CA ILE A 64 10.93 -15.74 -19.27
C ILE A 64 11.60 -14.37 -19.08
N ALA A 65 12.89 -14.34 -18.73
CA ALA A 65 13.65 -13.10 -18.59
C ALA A 65 13.61 -12.26 -19.87
N GLN A 66 13.92 -12.88 -21.01
CA GLN A 66 13.93 -12.19 -22.30
C GLN A 66 12.56 -11.62 -22.67
N ASP A 67 11.48 -12.38 -22.49
CA ASP A 67 10.12 -11.93 -22.75
C ASP A 67 9.75 -10.73 -21.86
N CYS A 68 10.06 -10.80 -20.57
CA CYS A 68 9.77 -9.73 -19.62
C CYS A 68 10.58 -8.47 -19.95
N MET A 69 11.86 -8.62 -20.27
CA MET A 69 12.71 -7.51 -20.70
C MET A 69 12.17 -6.84 -21.96
N THR A 70 11.74 -7.62 -22.96
CA THR A 70 11.14 -7.09 -24.18
C THR A 70 9.82 -6.36 -23.89
N LYS A 71 8.94 -6.93 -23.05
CA LYS A 71 7.67 -6.28 -22.66
C LYS A 71 7.88 -4.98 -21.89
N LEU A 72 8.84 -4.96 -20.96
CA LEU A 72 9.10 -3.81 -20.08
C LEU A 72 10.07 -2.78 -20.68
N GLY A 73 10.70 -3.09 -21.82
CA GLY A 73 11.65 -2.18 -22.47
C GLY A 73 13.04 -2.12 -21.80
N VAL A 74 13.48 -3.22 -21.19
CA VAL A 74 14.78 -3.30 -20.50
C VAL A 74 15.90 -3.54 -21.53
N GLY A 75 16.74 -2.54 -21.74
CA GLY A 75 17.84 -2.57 -22.71
C GLY A 75 19.19 -3.08 -22.18
N LEU A 76 19.28 -3.44 -20.90
CA LEU A 76 20.51 -3.95 -20.30
C LEU A 76 20.53 -5.49 -20.30
N PRO A 77 21.70 -6.13 -20.55
CA PRO A 77 21.84 -7.58 -20.37
C PRO A 77 21.58 -7.97 -18.90
N VAL A 78 20.86 -9.08 -18.71
CA VAL A 78 20.55 -9.66 -17.40
C VAL A 78 21.35 -10.96 -17.21
N GLU A 79 22.00 -11.11 -16.05
CA GLU A 79 22.55 -12.37 -15.58
C GLU A 79 21.68 -12.94 -14.44
N LEU A 80 21.35 -14.24 -14.54
CA LEU A 80 20.50 -14.93 -13.58
C LEU A 80 21.34 -15.76 -12.61
N TYR A 81 20.97 -15.74 -11.33
CA TYR A 81 21.66 -16.47 -10.26
C TYR A 81 20.68 -17.27 -9.40
N ALA A 82 21.11 -18.43 -8.93
CA ALA A 82 20.40 -19.24 -7.94
C ALA A 82 21.24 -19.32 -6.66
N TYR A 83 20.65 -19.03 -5.50
CA TYR A 83 21.31 -19.17 -4.20
C TYR A 83 20.54 -20.10 -3.28
N SER A 84 21.26 -20.81 -2.40
CA SER A 84 20.64 -21.73 -1.46
C SER A 84 19.89 -20.95 -0.38
N SER A 85 18.58 -21.15 -0.32
CA SER A 85 17.71 -20.60 0.74
C SER A 85 16.45 -21.45 0.85
N PRO A 86 15.96 -21.73 2.07
CA PRO A 86 14.66 -22.36 2.27
C PRO A 86 13.51 -21.36 2.10
N HIS A 87 13.76 -20.06 2.23
CA HIS A 87 12.75 -19.01 2.10
C HIS A 87 12.59 -18.56 0.65
N PHE A 88 11.34 -18.42 0.19
CA PHE A 88 11.02 -17.86 -1.12
C PHE A 88 11.44 -16.40 -1.17
N ASN A 89 12.33 -16.09 -2.10
CA ASN A 89 12.80 -14.74 -2.32
C ASN A 89 13.45 -14.61 -3.70
N ALA A 90 13.36 -13.42 -4.27
CA ALA A 90 14.08 -12.98 -5.45
C ALA A 90 14.58 -11.54 -5.22
N ALA A 91 15.59 -11.10 -5.97
CA ALA A 91 16.03 -9.72 -5.92
C ALA A 91 16.69 -9.29 -7.23
N CYS A 92 16.37 -8.09 -7.68
CA CYS A 92 17.12 -7.36 -8.68
C CYS A 92 18.21 -6.52 -8.02
N VAL A 93 19.47 -6.73 -8.42
CA VAL A 93 20.61 -5.95 -7.91
C VAL A 93 20.97 -4.86 -8.92
N LYS A 94 21.34 -3.68 -8.40
CA LYS A 94 21.77 -2.54 -9.22
C LYS A 94 22.81 -2.96 -10.27
N PRO A 95 22.72 -2.41 -11.50
CA PRO A 95 23.63 -2.81 -12.56
C PRO A 95 25.09 -2.47 -12.24
N GLU A 96 25.98 -3.43 -12.49
CA GLU A 96 27.43 -3.30 -12.40
C GLU A 96 28.01 -3.64 -13.79
N GLU A 97 28.96 -2.85 -14.30
CA GLU A 97 29.55 -3.03 -15.64
C GLU A 97 28.53 -3.14 -16.79
N GLY A 98 27.42 -2.38 -16.69
CA GLY A 98 26.37 -2.38 -17.70
C GLY A 98 25.55 -3.67 -17.75
N ARG A 99 25.52 -4.46 -16.67
CA ARG A 99 24.72 -5.69 -16.55
C ARG A 99 23.87 -5.67 -15.31
N LEU A 100 22.64 -6.15 -15.44
CA LEU A 100 21.73 -6.40 -14.32
C LEU A 100 21.93 -7.80 -13.77
N PHE A 101 21.74 -7.96 -12.47
CA PHE A 101 21.77 -9.27 -11.83
C PHE A 101 20.42 -9.53 -11.17
N ILE A 102 19.81 -10.67 -11.50
CA ILE A 102 18.60 -11.13 -10.83
C ILE A 102 18.92 -12.46 -10.16
N MET A 103 18.61 -12.55 -8.88
CA MET A 103 18.88 -13.72 -8.07
C MET A 103 17.58 -14.31 -7.54
N PHE A 104 17.54 -15.64 -7.54
CA PHE A 104 16.42 -16.43 -7.03
C PHE A 104 16.90 -17.38 -5.94
N SER A 105 16.12 -17.50 -4.88
CA SER A 105 16.28 -18.59 -3.91
C SER A 105 15.99 -19.94 -4.58
N SER A 106 16.72 -20.99 -4.16
CA SER A 106 16.48 -22.36 -4.61
C SER A 106 15.05 -22.82 -4.36
N SER A 107 14.49 -22.51 -3.19
CA SER A 107 13.12 -22.91 -2.85
C SER A 107 12.07 -22.27 -3.76
N LEU A 108 12.27 -21.03 -4.21
CA LEU A 108 11.35 -20.37 -5.15
C LEU A 108 11.42 -21.04 -6.53
N LEU A 109 12.63 -21.29 -7.05
CA LEU A 109 12.81 -21.95 -8.35
C LEU A 109 12.19 -23.35 -8.39
N ASP A 110 12.28 -24.11 -7.30
CA ASP A 110 11.73 -25.46 -7.22
C ASP A 110 10.20 -25.49 -7.03
N SER A 111 9.62 -24.37 -6.58
CA SER A 111 8.22 -24.32 -6.12
C SER A 111 7.27 -23.56 -7.04
N PHE A 112 7.78 -22.72 -7.93
CA PHE A 112 6.99 -21.82 -8.78
C PHE A 112 6.99 -22.33 -10.23
N ASP A 113 5.84 -22.31 -10.89
CA ASP A 113 5.75 -22.66 -12.32
C ASP A 113 6.19 -21.51 -13.23
N GLU A 114 6.16 -21.73 -14.55
CA GLU A 114 6.62 -20.73 -15.52
C GLU A 114 5.86 -19.39 -15.44
N GLU A 115 4.56 -19.41 -15.20
CA GLU A 115 3.75 -18.17 -15.14
C GLU A 115 3.94 -17.43 -13.81
N GLU A 116 4.11 -18.17 -12.72
CA GLU A 116 4.46 -17.59 -11.42
C GLU A 116 5.89 -17.00 -11.45
N LEU A 117 6.86 -17.69 -12.06
CA LEU A 117 8.22 -17.18 -12.28
C LEU A 117 8.23 -15.95 -13.20
N ARG A 118 7.31 -15.90 -14.18
CA ARG A 118 7.13 -14.73 -15.05
C ARG A 118 6.61 -13.52 -14.29
N PHE A 119 5.68 -13.73 -13.35
CA PHE A 119 5.26 -12.67 -12.42
C PHE A 119 6.43 -12.16 -11.58
N VAL A 120 7.18 -13.06 -10.92
CA VAL A 120 8.34 -12.69 -10.09
C VAL A 120 9.40 -11.96 -10.90
N MET A 121 9.75 -12.47 -12.09
CA MET A 121 10.72 -11.82 -12.98
C MET A 121 10.29 -10.40 -13.38
N GLY A 122 9.03 -10.22 -13.78
CA GLY A 122 8.50 -8.91 -14.14
C GLY A 122 8.45 -7.94 -12.95
N HIS A 123 8.16 -8.45 -11.74
CA HIS A 123 8.20 -7.67 -10.50
C HIS A 123 9.60 -7.16 -10.19
N GLU A 124 10.61 -8.03 -10.22
CA GLU A 124 12.01 -7.66 -10.00
C GLU A 124 12.53 -6.65 -11.04
N LEU A 125 12.20 -6.87 -12.31
CA LEU A 125 12.51 -5.92 -13.38
C LEU A 125 11.78 -4.59 -13.17
N GLY A 126 10.55 -4.62 -12.64
CA GLY A 126 9.77 -3.45 -12.20
C GLY A 126 10.56 -2.55 -11.26
N HIS A 127 11.18 -3.12 -10.22
CA HIS A 127 12.02 -2.35 -9.30
C HIS A 127 13.22 -1.67 -9.98
N PHE A 128 13.79 -2.32 -11.01
CA PHE A 128 14.87 -1.73 -11.78
C PHE A 128 14.38 -0.58 -12.67
N ILE A 129 13.37 -0.81 -13.51
CA ILE A 129 12.91 0.19 -14.50
C ILE A 129 12.37 1.47 -13.84
N TYR A 130 11.80 1.36 -12.65
CA TYR A 130 11.26 2.50 -11.91
C TYR A 130 12.27 3.16 -10.97
N ALA A 131 13.51 2.68 -10.99
CA ALA A 131 14.62 3.16 -10.17
C ALA A 131 14.31 3.13 -8.66
N HIS A 132 13.55 2.13 -8.18
CA HIS A 132 13.19 2.03 -6.76
C HIS A 132 14.42 1.94 -5.85
N HIS A 133 15.50 1.34 -6.33
CA HIS A 133 16.76 1.24 -5.58
C HIS A 133 17.49 2.59 -5.37
N ASP A 134 17.06 3.68 -6.01
CA ASP A 134 17.66 5.00 -5.83
C ASP A 134 17.16 5.71 -4.56
N ILE A 135 16.11 5.19 -3.93
CA ILE A 135 15.69 5.61 -2.59
C ILE A 135 16.12 4.50 -1.62
N PRO A 136 17.22 4.70 -0.85
CA PRO A 136 17.83 3.64 -0.04
C PRO A 136 17.09 3.47 1.30
N VAL A 137 15.82 3.05 1.24
CA VAL A 137 14.93 2.93 2.41
C VAL A 137 15.56 2.13 3.55
N GLY A 138 16.22 1.00 3.25
CA GLY A 138 16.90 0.19 4.26
C GLY A 138 17.98 0.96 5.03
N TYR A 139 18.77 1.80 4.35
CA TYR A 139 19.80 2.62 5.00
C TYR A 139 19.20 3.77 5.82
N LEU A 140 18.04 4.29 5.40
CA LEU A 140 17.38 5.43 6.04
C LEU A 140 16.58 4.99 7.28
N LEU A 141 15.83 3.89 7.19
CA LEU A 141 14.99 3.37 8.27
C LEU A 141 15.76 2.53 9.28
N LYS A 142 16.75 1.75 8.85
CA LYS A 142 17.56 0.88 9.73
C LYS A 142 18.95 1.47 10.03
N GLY A 143 19.21 2.69 9.55
CA GLY A 143 20.48 3.37 9.73
C GLY A 143 20.72 3.88 11.15
N LYS A 144 21.98 4.25 11.42
CA LYS A 144 22.36 4.87 12.71
C LYS A 144 21.91 6.33 12.83
N THR A 145 21.65 6.98 11.69
CA THR A 145 21.20 8.38 11.66
C THR A 145 19.67 8.39 11.79
N PRO A 146 19.11 8.94 12.87
CA PRO A 146 17.67 9.06 13.00
C PRO A 146 17.13 10.01 11.93
N ILE A 147 16.04 9.62 11.29
CA ILE A 147 15.27 10.46 10.36
C ILE A 147 14.04 11.02 11.06
N SER A 148 13.46 12.08 10.50
CA SER A 148 12.22 12.65 11.03
C SER A 148 11.05 11.65 10.88
N PRO A 149 10.06 11.66 11.78
CA PRO A 149 8.86 10.82 11.65
C PRO A 149 8.10 11.07 10.34
N ASP A 150 8.08 12.32 9.85
CA ASP A 150 7.48 12.67 8.55
C ASP A 150 8.19 11.99 7.38
N LEU A 151 9.53 12.02 7.38
CA LEU A 151 10.32 11.33 6.35
C LEU A 151 10.15 9.82 6.44
N ALA A 152 10.12 9.26 7.65
CA ALA A 152 9.86 7.84 7.86
C ALA A 152 8.50 7.42 7.29
N LEU A 153 7.45 8.20 7.58
CA LEU A 153 6.12 7.96 7.03
C LEU A 153 6.12 8.03 5.51
N LYS A 154 6.70 9.08 4.91
CA LYS A 154 6.81 9.22 3.44
C LYS A 154 7.57 8.07 2.79
N LEU A 155 8.69 7.64 3.38
CA LEU A 155 9.47 6.50 2.88
C LEU A 155 8.65 5.21 2.93
N THR A 156 7.90 4.98 4.02
CA THR A 156 7.04 3.78 4.14
C THR A 156 5.87 3.82 3.16
N SER A 157 5.19 4.97 3.01
CA SER A 157 4.13 5.16 2.02
C SER A 157 4.64 4.95 0.60
N TRP A 158 5.78 5.56 0.27
CA TRP A 158 6.41 5.35 -1.03
C TRP A 158 6.77 3.88 -1.26
N SER A 159 7.36 3.21 -0.28
CA SER A 159 7.73 1.80 -0.39
C SER A 159 6.53 0.91 -0.73
N ARG A 160 5.34 1.20 -0.18
CA ARG A 160 4.11 0.46 -0.52
C ARG A 160 3.71 0.68 -1.97
N PHE A 161 3.70 1.93 -2.44
CA PHE A 161 3.37 2.21 -3.84
C PHE A 161 4.44 1.69 -4.82
N ALA A 162 5.71 1.64 -4.41
CA ALA A 162 6.78 1.02 -5.18
C ALA A 162 6.53 -0.49 -5.37
N GLU A 163 6.06 -1.20 -4.34
CA GLU A 163 5.62 -2.60 -4.47
C GLU A 163 4.43 -2.72 -5.43
N ILE A 164 3.44 -1.81 -5.37
CA ILE A 164 2.32 -1.82 -6.32
C ILE A 164 2.79 -1.62 -7.76
N SER A 165 3.72 -0.68 -8.01
CA SER A 165 4.30 -0.49 -9.34
C SER A 165 5.03 -1.75 -9.83
N ALA A 166 5.83 -2.39 -8.97
CA ALA A 166 6.52 -3.63 -9.29
C ALA A 166 5.53 -4.78 -9.56
N ASP A 167 4.49 -4.92 -8.75
CA ASP A 167 3.40 -5.88 -8.94
C ASP A 167 2.71 -5.70 -10.29
N ARG A 168 2.42 -4.46 -10.69
CA ARG A 168 1.83 -4.16 -12.00
C ARG A 168 2.76 -4.57 -13.14
N ALA A 169 4.07 -4.34 -13.02
CA ALA A 169 5.05 -4.81 -14.00
C ALA A 169 5.07 -6.35 -14.10
N GLY A 170 5.05 -7.06 -12.97
CA GLY A 170 4.91 -8.51 -12.92
C GLY A 170 3.63 -9.00 -13.60
N ALA A 171 2.48 -8.42 -13.23
CA ALA A 171 1.18 -8.77 -13.77
C ALA A 171 1.07 -8.49 -15.27
N PHE A 172 1.67 -7.39 -15.75
CA PHE A 172 1.77 -7.07 -17.17
C PHE A 172 2.63 -8.09 -17.93
N CYS A 173 3.69 -8.61 -17.31
CA CYS A 173 4.52 -9.65 -17.90
C CYS A 173 3.78 -10.99 -18.05
N THR A 174 3.06 -11.45 -17.03
CA THR A 174 2.33 -12.74 -17.08
C THR A 174 0.96 -12.65 -17.76
N GLN A 175 0.25 -11.53 -17.64
CA GLN A 175 -1.14 -11.38 -18.10
C GLN A 175 -2.11 -12.45 -17.58
N ASN A 176 -1.78 -13.06 -16.43
CA ASN A 176 -2.54 -14.15 -15.84
C ASN A 176 -2.82 -13.88 -14.35
N LEU A 177 -4.03 -13.40 -14.03
CA LEU A 177 -4.44 -13.09 -12.65
C LEU A 177 -4.32 -14.31 -11.73
N HIS A 178 -4.63 -15.51 -12.22
CA HIS A 178 -4.53 -16.72 -11.42
C HIS A 178 -3.09 -17.01 -11.01
N ALA A 179 -2.12 -16.85 -11.93
CA ALA A 179 -0.70 -17.02 -11.63
C ALA A 179 -0.18 -15.95 -10.65
N VAL A 180 -0.61 -14.69 -10.82
CA VAL A 180 -0.29 -13.60 -9.87
C VAL A 180 -0.78 -13.93 -8.47
N ALA A 181 -2.07 -14.25 -8.32
CA ALA A 181 -2.65 -14.54 -7.02
C ALA A 181 -2.04 -15.79 -6.38
N ARG A 182 -1.76 -16.84 -7.17
CA ARG A 182 -1.12 -18.07 -6.68
C ARG A 182 0.34 -17.82 -6.24
N SER A 183 1.07 -16.96 -6.95
CA SER A 183 2.42 -16.53 -6.55
C SER A 183 2.40 -15.85 -5.18
N LEU A 184 1.48 -14.90 -4.99
CA LEU A 184 1.34 -14.17 -3.72
C LEU A 184 0.85 -15.09 -2.58
N PHE A 185 -0.04 -16.04 -2.87
CA PHE A 185 -0.43 -17.08 -1.92
C PHE A 185 0.77 -17.94 -1.47
N LYS A 186 1.63 -18.37 -2.40
CA LYS A 186 2.83 -19.14 -2.05
C LYS A 186 3.84 -18.31 -1.26
N LEU A 187 4.07 -17.05 -1.66
CA LEU A 187 4.98 -16.14 -0.97
C LEU A 187 4.55 -15.88 0.49
N SER A 188 3.25 -15.78 0.74
CA SER A 188 2.71 -15.52 2.08
C SER A 188 2.61 -16.75 2.97
N SER A 189 2.15 -17.87 2.41
CA SER A 189 1.86 -19.07 3.19
C SER A 189 3.03 -20.05 3.28
N GLY A 190 3.98 -19.98 2.33
CA GLY A 190 4.99 -21.02 2.13
C GLY A 190 4.43 -22.33 1.54
N VAL A 191 3.12 -22.40 1.25
CA VAL A 191 2.45 -23.65 0.92
C VAL A 191 2.57 -23.97 -0.57
N THR A 192 3.27 -25.07 -0.87
CA THR A 192 3.48 -25.57 -2.24
C THR A 192 3.07 -27.03 -2.42
N SER A 193 2.72 -27.71 -1.33
CA SER A 193 2.30 -29.11 -1.34
C SER A 193 0.95 -29.30 -2.01
N SER A 194 0.70 -30.51 -2.53
CA SER A 194 -0.59 -30.88 -3.13
C SER A 194 -1.74 -31.06 -2.13
N ILE A 195 -1.46 -31.01 -0.82
CA ILE A 195 -2.46 -31.14 0.25
C ILE A 195 -3.41 -29.94 0.23
N VAL A 196 -2.84 -28.73 0.04
CA VAL A 196 -3.62 -27.49 -0.05
C VAL A 196 -3.72 -27.11 -1.50
N ARG A 197 -4.96 -27.08 -2.02
CA ARG A 197 -5.22 -26.68 -3.40
C ARG A 197 -5.59 -25.21 -3.42
N PHE A 198 -4.79 -24.42 -4.12
CA PHE A 198 -5.10 -23.01 -4.33
C PHE A 198 -6.40 -22.86 -5.11
N ASN A 199 -7.32 -22.06 -4.58
CA ASN A 199 -8.53 -21.64 -5.25
C ASN A 199 -8.56 -20.10 -5.29
N LEU A 200 -8.57 -19.55 -6.49
CA LEU A 200 -8.55 -18.10 -6.70
C LEU A 200 -9.76 -17.40 -6.06
N GLY A 201 -10.96 -17.95 -6.22
CA GLY A 201 -12.19 -17.36 -5.70
C GLY A 201 -12.20 -17.31 -4.18
N ASP A 202 -11.85 -18.41 -3.53
CA ASP A 202 -11.79 -18.50 -2.07
C ASP A 202 -10.73 -17.56 -1.50
N PHE A 203 -9.56 -17.50 -2.15
CA PHE A 203 -8.48 -16.62 -1.74
C PHE A 203 -8.87 -15.14 -1.88
N LEU A 204 -9.45 -14.74 -3.03
CA LEU A 204 -9.90 -13.36 -3.23
C LEU A 204 -11.00 -12.95 -2.25
N LYS A 205 -11.94 -13.86 -1.95
CA LYS A 205 -12.98 -13.67 -0.94
C LYS A 205 -12.38 -13.48 0.45
N GLN A 206 -11.40 -14.30 0.83
CA GLN A 206 -10.68 -14.12 2.10
C GLN A 206 -10.02 -12.74 2.19
N MET A 207 -9.49 -12.23 1.08
CA MET A 207 -8.92 -10.87 1.05
C MET A 207 -9.99 -9.78 1.16
N ASP A 208 -11.24 -10.01 0.70
CA ASP A 208 -12.36 -9.10 0.95
C ASP A 208 -12.73 -9.11 2.44
N ASP A 209 -12.83 -10.30 3.04
CA ASP A 209 -13.20 -10.45 4.45
C ASP A 209 -12.18 -9.79 5.39
N MET A 210 -10.88 -9.84 5.07
CA MET A 210 -9.83 -9.16 5.85
C MET A 210 -10.00 -7.63 5.88
N GLN A 211 -10.53 -7.01 4.83
CA GLN A 211 -10.78 -5.57 4.82
C GLN A 211 -11.92 -5.17 5.77
N LEU A 212 -12.87 -6.08 6.03
CA LEU A 212 -14.02 -5.84 6.91
C LEU A 212 -13.65 -5.93 8.40
N VAL A 213 -12.62 -6.73 8.76
CA VAL A 213 -12.24 -7.00 10.16
C VAL A 213 -11.34 -5.92 10.77
N ASP A 214 -10.64 -5.11 9.95
CA ASP A 214 -9.90 -3.93 10.42
C ASP A 214 -10.82 -2.75 10.80
N GLY A 215 -12.13 -2.98 10.92
CA GLY A 215 -13.16 -2.03 11.38
C GLY A 215 -13.06 -1.58 12.85
N ALA A 216 -11.94 -1.82 13.53
CA ALA A 216 -11.64 -1.14 14.79
C ALA A 216 -11.13 0.27 14.47
N PRO A 217 -11.80 1.34 14.94
CA PRO A 217 -11.39 2.70 14.61
C PRO A 217 -9.94 2.98 15.02
N GLY A 218 -9.09 3.30 14.05
CA GLY A 218 -7.67 3.57 14.27
C GLY A 218 -6.75 2.33 14.33
N ALA A 219 -7.22 1.14 13.97
CA ALA A 219 -6.34 -0.01 13.79
C ALA A 219 -5.60 0.12 12.44
N GLY A 220 -4.40 0.69 12.46
CA GLY A 220 -3.47 0.52 11.34
C GLY A 220 -2.93 -0.91 11.29
N ALA A 221 -2.51 -1.37 10.11
CA ALA A 221 -1.90 -2.69 9.93
C ALA A 221 -0.73 -2.93 10.92
N PRO A 222 -0.51 -4.19 11.39
CA PRO A 222 0.57 -4.52 12.32
C PRO A 222 1.93 -3.95 11.91
N MET A 223 2.64 -3.35 12.87
CA MET A 223 3.94 -2.68 12.70
C MET A 223 5.06 -3.62 12.18
N GLU A 224 4.85 -4.94 12.25
CA GLU A 224 5.86 -5.97 11.94
C GLU A 224 6.06 -6.19 10.42
N ASP A 225 5.05 -5.89 9.59
CA ASP A 225 5.14 -6.00 8.11
C ASP A 225 6.04 -4.92 7.49
N TRP A 226 6.39 -3.88 8.25
CA TRP A 226 7.06 -2.67 7.76
C TRP A 226 8.52 -2.90 7.39
N PHE A 227 9.12 -4.02 7.81
CA PHE A 227 10.56 -4.27 7.72
C PHE A 227 10.98 -5.46 6.83
N MET A 228 10.02 -6.19 6.25
CA MET A 228 10.30 -7.18 5.20
C MET A 228 10.70 -6.49 3.89
N THR A 229 11.54 -7.13 3.07
CA THR A 229 11.98 -6.54 1.80
C THR A 229 10.81 -6.36 0.82
N HIS A 230 9.88 -7.32 0.83
CA HIS A 230 8.62 -7.30 0.07
C HIS A 230 7.52 -7.95 0.91
N PRO A 231 6.87 -7.25 1.86
CA PRO A 231 5.81 -7.84 2.65
C PRO A 231 4.64 -8.24 1.75
N PHE A 232 4.18 -9.48 1.89
CA PHE A 232 2.88 -9.85 1.35
C PHE A 232 1.82 -9.09 2.14
N SER A 233 0.90 -8.44 1.43
CA SER A 233 -0.25 -7.80 2.04
C SER A 233 -1.50 -8.20 1.26
N PRO A 234 -2.59 -8.60 1.93
CA PRO A 234 -3.91 -8.75 1.32
C PRO A 234 -4.30 -7.57 0.43
N LEU A 235 -3.84 -6.37 0.81
CA LEU A 235 -4.07 -5.12 0.11
C LEU A 235 -3.36 -5.06 -1.25
N ARG A 236 -2.19 -5.69 -1.39
CA ARG A 236 -1.51 -5.83 -2.70
C ARG A 236 -2.30 -6.72 -3.66
N VAL A 237 -2.88 -7.81 -3.14
CA VAL A 237 -3.76 -8.69 -3.94
C VAL A 237 -4.96 -7.92 -4.46
N LYS A 238 -5.58 -7.08 -3.62
CA LYS A 238 -6.69 -6.21 -4.03
C LYS A 238 -6.28 -5.14 -5.04
N ALA A 239 -5.16 -4.46 -4.81
CA ALA A 239 -4.63 -3.50 -5.77
C ALA A 239 -4.34 -4.13 -7.14
N LEU A 240 -3.82 -5.37 -7.16
CA LEU A 240 -3.62 -6.16 -8.38
C LEU A 240 -4.93 -6.61 -9.03
N GLN A 241 -5.93 -6.93 -8.23
CA GLN A 241 -7.28 -7.23 -8.72
C GLN A 241 -7.87 -5.99 -9.42
N LEU A 242 -7.77 -4.81 -8.82
CA LEU A 242 -8.19 -3.56 -9.46
C LEU A 242 -7.40 -3.31 -10.76
N PHE A 243 -6.08 -3.50 -10.73
CA PHE A 243 -5.24 -3.34 -11.92
C PHE A 243 -5.64 -4.30 -13.04
N HIS A 244 -5.95 -5.56 -12.73
CA HIS A 244 -6.39 -6.54 -13.71
C HIS A 244 -7.72 -6.15 -14.37
N HIS A 245 -8.63 -5.50 -13.64
CA HIS A 245 -9.90 -5.02 -14.18
C HIS A 245 -9.82 -3.63 -14.81
N SER A 246 -8.64 -3.02 -14.89
CA SER A 246 -8.45 -1.70 -15.48
C SER A 246 -8.18 -1.75 -16.99
N GLN A 247 -8.27 -0.58 -17.63
CA GLN A 247 -7.88 -0.36 -19.04
C GLN A 247 -6.43 -0.74 -19.34
N HIS A 248 -5.58 -0.92 -18.31
CA HIS A 248 -4.24 -1.44 -18.51
C HIS A 248 -4.22 -2.92 -18.92
N MET A 249 -5.19 -3.72 -18.47
CA MET A 249 -5.16 -5.17 -18.68
C MET A 249 -6.31 -5.66 -19.55
N LEU A 250 -7.44 -4.95 -19.56
CA LEU A 250 -8.64 -5.30 -20.32
C LEU A 250 -9.13 -4.10 -21.15
N PRO A 251 -9.50 -4.26 -22.44
CA PRO A 251 -9.98 -3.17 -23.28
C PRO A 251 -11.18 -2.40 -22.69
N ASP A 252 -12.12 -3.11 -22.08
CA ASP A 252 -13.33 -2.56 -21.45
C ASP A 252 -13.19 -2.37 -19.93
N GLY A 253 -11.95 -2.28 -19.44
CA GLY A 253 -11.67 -2.12 -18.01
C GLY A 253 -12.02 -0.74 -17.47
N VAL A 254 -11.93 -0.59 -16.14
CA VAL A 254 -12.09 0.70 -15.46
C VAL A 254 -10.98 1.66 -15.88
N ASP A 255 -11.32 2.96 -15.97
CA ASP A 255 -10.36 3.98 -16.36
C ASP A 255 -9.23 4.14 -15.32
N ILE A 256 -8.11 4.73 -15.78
CA ILE A 256 -6.89 4.87 -14.99
C ILE A 256 -7.13 5.72 -13.73
N ALA A 257 -7.95 6.77 -13.79
CA ALA A 257 -8.21 7.62 -12.63
C ALA A 257 -8.99 6.85 -11.55
N THR A 258 -10.00 6.08 -11.95
CA THR A 258 -10.75 5.19 -11.05
C THR A 258 -9.85 4.12 -10.44
N LEU A 259 -8.94 3.52 -11.21
CA LEU A 259 -7.94 2.58 -10.70
C LEU A 259 -7.07 3.22 -9.62
N GLU A 260 -6.48 4.39 -9.89
CA GLU A 260 -5.58 5.05 -8.93
C GLU A 260 -6.31 5.43 -7.65
N LEU A 261 -7.55 5.94 -7.74
CA LEU A 261 -8.39 6.22 -6.57
C LEU A 261 -8.68 4.97 -5.74
N GLY A 262 -8.98 3.84 -6.39
CA GLY A 262 -9.22 2.57 -5.71
C GLY A 262 -7.97 2.05 -4.99
N VAL A 263 -6.82 2.09 -5.64
CA VAL A 263 -5.53 1.70 -5.03
C VAL A 263 -5.16 2.62 -3.87
N GLU A 264 -5.35 3.93 -4.02
CA GLU A 264 -5.13 4.91 -2.96
C GLU A 264 -6.02 4.65 -1.74
N GLY A 265 -7.31 4.37 -1.95
CA GLY A 265 -8.25 4.01 -0.89
C GLY A 265 -7.80 2.79 -0.09
N ILE A 266 -7.37 1.74 -0.79
CA ILE A 266 -6.82 0.52 -0.16
C ILE A 266 -5.55 0.85 0.65
N MET A 267 -4.63 1.63 0.10
CA MET A 267 -3.35 1.95 0.77
C MET A 267 -3.53 2.85 2.00
N THR A 268 -4.61 3.63 2.05
CA THR A 268 -4.93 4.51 3.18
C THR A 268 -5.23 3.70 4.45
N LEU A 269 -5.72 2.46 4.31
CA LEU A 269 -5.92 1.51 5.42
C LEU A 269 -4.62 1.15 6.15
N MET A 270 -3.47 1.30 5.48
CA MET A 270 -2.15 1.00 6.07
C MET A 270 -1.48 2.19 6.74
N GLU A 271 -2.07 3.39 6.64
CA GLU A 271 -1.47 4.57 7.23
C GLU A 271 -1.72 4.61 8.73
N PRO A 272 -0.75 5.06 9.55
CA PRO A 272 -0.93 5.18 11.00
C PRO A 272 -2.20 5.96 11.33
N SER A 273 -2.88 5.50 12.37
CA SER A 273 -4.04 6.19 12.88
C SER A 273 -3.70 7.64 13.20
N TYR A 274 -4.46 8.56 12.58
CA TYR A 274 -4.34 9.97 12.91
C TYR A 274 -4.75 10.25 14.36
N LEU A 275 -5.40 9.29 15.04
CA LEU A 275 -5.69 9.36 16.48
C LEU A 275 -4.41 9.39 17.32
N GLU A 276 -3.31 8.80 16.86
CA GLU A 276 -2.07 8.69 17.64
C GLU A 276 -0.95 9.61 17.14
N SER A 277 -0.93 9.92 15.83
CA SER A 277 0.09 10.76 15.20
C SER A 277 0.09 12.21 15.68
N LYS A 278 1.24 12.81 15.99
CA LYS A 278 1.35 14.19 16.51
C LYS A 278 1.54 15.29 15.46
N THR A 279 1.35 14.99 14.17
CA THR A 279 1.49 16.00 13.11
C THR A 279 0.34 17.00 13.11
N ASP A 280 0.54 18.19 12.54
CA ASP A 280 -0.52 19.20 12.38
C ASP A 280 -1.69 18.66 11.55
N ALA A 281 -1.40 17.83 10.54
CA ALA A 281 -2.38 17.14 9.72
C ALA A 281 -3.26 16.20 10.55
N SER A 282 -2.65 15.33 11.37
CA SER A 282 -3.37 14.41 12.26
C SER A 282 -4.08 15.12 13.41
N LEU A 283 -3.53 16.22 13.92
CA LEU A 283 -4.21 17.10 14.88
C LEU A 283 -5.48 17.71 14.30
N ALA A 284 -5.42 18.23 13.07
CA ALA A 284 -6.59 18.78 12.39
C ALA A 284 -7.68 17.70 12.20
N MET A 285 -7.30 16.50 11.74
CA MET A 285 -8.23 15.38 11.58
C MET A 285 -8.87 14.97 12.91
N ARG A 286 -8.09 14.80 13.99
CA ARG A 286 -8.63 14.49 15.34
C ARG A 286 -9.58 15.55 15.85
N HIS A 287 -9.22 16.82 15.67
CA HIS A 287 -10.04 17.94 16.12
C HIS A 287 -11.38 18.00 15.38
N LEU A 288 -11.39 17.67 14.08
CA LEU A 288 -12.63 17.55 13.32
C LEU A 288 -13.42 16.31 13.74
N LEU A 289 -12.79 15.15 13.84
CA LEU A 289 -13.45 13.91 14.26
C LEU A 289 -14.12 14.07 15.63
N PHE A 290 -13.44 14.67 16.60
CA PHE A 290 -13.98 14.88 17.94
C PHE A 290 -15.24 15.74 17.92
N ALA A 291 -15.18 16.90 17.26
CA ALA A 291 -16.32 17.81 17.16
C ALA A 291 -17.46 17.21 16.33
N GLY A 292 -17.13 16.62 15.18
CA GLY A 292 -18.09 15.98 14.28
C GLY A 292 -18.80 14.82 14.96
N SER A 293 -18.09 13.96 15.71
CA SER A 293 -18.69 12.80 16.38
C SER A 293 -19.72 13.22 17.41
N LEU A 294 -19.42 14.25 18.22
CA LEU A 294 -20.38 14.79 19.19
C LEU A 294 -21.58 15.46 18.54
N LEU A 295 -21.38 16.15 17.41
CA LEU A 295 -22.48 16.80 16.68
C LEU A 295 -23.38 15.79 15.98
N VAL A 296 -22.79 14.75 15.38
CA VAL A 296 -23.49 13.61 14.77
C VAL A 296 -24.31 12.89 15.84
N ALA A 297 -23.68 12.50 16.95
CA ALA A 297 -24.37 11.83 18.05
C ALA A 297 -25.51 12.67 18.65
N ASN A 298 -25.27 13.97 18.84
CA ASN A 298 -26.28 14.88 19.39
C ASN A 298 -27.27 15.40 18.32
N ALA A 299 -27.28 14.86 17.09
CA ALA A 299 -28.12 15.39 16.02
C ALA A 299 -29.62 15.35 16.36
N ASN A 300 -30.02 14.35 17.15
CA ASN A 300 -31.40 14.17 17.61
C ASN A 300 -31.66 14.78 19.01
N GLY A 301 -30.70 15.52 19.57
CA GLY A 301 -30.81 16.19 20.87
C GLY A 301 -30.56 15.30 22.10
N ALA A 302 -30.21 14.04 21.89
CA ALA A 302 -29.76 13.12 22.93
C ALA A 302 -28.72 12.16 22.34
N ILE A 303 -27.75 11.73 23.17
CA ILE A 303 -26.70 10.79 22.80
C ILE A 303 -26.95 9.45 23.49
N SER A 304 -26.97 8.35 22.74
CA SER A 304 -27.23 7.01 23.26
C SER A 304 -26.00 6.34 23.88
N LYS A 305 -26.20 5.26 24.64
CA LYS A 305 -25.07 4.52 25.25
C LYS A 305 -24.18 3.86 24.20
N GLN A 306 -24.76 3.42 23.10
CA GLN A 306 -24.04 2.84 21.96
C GLN A 306 -23.15 3.89 21.31
N GLU A 307 -23.67 5.10 21.12
CA GLU A 307 -22.93 6.24 20.60
C GLU A 307 -21.78 6.64 21.53
N VAL A 308 -22.03 6.73 22.85
CA VAL A 308 -20.97 6.96 23.84
C VAL A 308 -19.90 5.87 23.75
N ALA A 309 -20.28 4.59 23.62
CA ALA A 309 -19.33 3.50 23.51
C ALA A 309 -18.47 3.61 22.24
N VAL A 310 -19.04 3.98 21.09
CA VAL A 310 -18.27 4.22 19.86
C VAL A 310 -17.35 5.42 20.01
N PHE A 311 -17.83 6.52 20.58
CA PHE A 311 -17.01 7.70 20.86
C PHE A 311 -15.80 7.38 21.76
N GLU A 312 -16.01 6.59 22.81
CA GLU A 312 -14.94 6.17 23.72
C GLU A 312 -13.94 5.21 23.06
N LYS A 313 -14.33 4.44 22.04
CA LYS A 313 -13.37 3.67 21.22
C LYS A 313 -12.40 4.58 20.48
N PHE A 314 -12.84 5.74 20.00
CA PHE A 314 -11.98 6.70 19.28
C PHE A 314 -11.07 7.52 20.21
N PHE A 315 -11.59 7.98 21.35
CA PHE A 315 -10.91 8.99 22.17
C PHE A 315 -10.38 8.46 23.51
N GLY A 316 -10.74 7.24 23.88
CA GLY A 316 -10.41 6.58 25.13
C GLY A 316 -11.59 6.49 26.10
N GLN A 317 -11.53 5.47 26.96
CA GLN A 317 -12.56 5.21 27.97
C GLN A 317 -12.73 6.39 28.93
N TYR A 318 -13.99 6.71 29.30
CA TYR A 318 -14.37 7.79 30.21
C TYR A 318 -14.05 9.21 29.71
N LYS A 319 -13.86 9.39 28.40
CA LYS A 319 -13.61 10.71 27.80
C LYS A 319 -14.87 11.46 27.43
N PHE A 320 -16.00 10.76 27.31
CA PHE A 320 -17.28 11.41 27.11
C PHE A 320 -17.71 12.15 28.38
N ARG A 321 -18.32 13.34 28.20
CA ARG A 321 -18.91 14.13 29.27
C ARG A 321 -20.24 14.69 28.80
N GLU A 322 -21.22 14.77 29.69
CA GLU A 322 -22.55 15.29 29.34
C GLU A 322 -22.57 16.82 29.19
N ASP A 323 -21.53 17.52 29.67
CA ASP A 323 -21.45 18.98 29.74
C ASP A 323 -20.78 19.65 28.51
N PHE A 324 -20.64 18.94 27.40
CA PHE A 324 -20.08 19.53 26.18
C PHE A 324 -20.97 20.66 25.63
N ASN A 325 -20.33 21.75 25.19
CA ASN A 325 -21.02 22.87 24.56
C ASN A 325 -21.20 22.62 23.05
N TYR A 326 -22.33 22.03 22.68
CA TYR A 326 -22.64 21.68 21.29
C TYR A 326 -22.79 22.89 20.37
N GLU A 327 -23.30 24.02 20.87
CA GLU A 327 -23.41 25.27 20.11
C GLU A 327 -22.03 25.76 19.66
N LYS A 328 -21.07 25.78 20.59
CA LYS A 328 -19.69 26.15 20.29
C LYS A 328 -19.01 25.16 19.33
N LEU A 329 -19.26 23.87 19.49
CA LEU A 329 -18.74 22.85 18.56
C LEU A 329 -19.27 23.07 17.13
N ARG A 330 -20.56 23.42 16.99
CA ARG A 330 -21.19 23.74 15.71
C ARG A 330 -20.62 25.02 15.10
N GLU A 331 -20.40 26.06 15.91
CA GLU A 331 -19.77 27.32 15.46
C GLU A 331 -18.32 27.11 14.97
N GLU A 332 -17.55 26.25 15.62
CA GLU A 332 -16.15 25.97 15.26
C GLU A 332 -15.99 24.94 14.13
N LEU A 333 -17.05 24.20 13.78
CA LEU A 333 -17.00 23.12 12.78
C LEU A 333 -16.44 23.57 11.41
N PRO A 334 -16.84 24.73 10.83
CA PRO A 334 -16.27 25.23 9.58
C PRO A 334 -14.75 25.36 9.66
N LYS A 335 -14.26 26.03 10.71
CA LYS A 335 -12.82 26.28 10.91
C LYS A 335 -12.04 24.97 11.04
N ARG A 336 -12.62 23.96 11.70
CA ARG A 336 -11.99 22.62 11.85
C ARG A 336 -11.92 21.90 10.50
N ALA A 337 -12.98 21.95 9.70
CA ALA A 337 -12.99 21.39 8.35
C ALA A 337 -11.95 22.07 7.45
N ASP A 338 -11.83 23.40 7.51
CA ASP A 338 -10.84 24.16 6.75
C ASP A 338 -9.39 23.75 7.11
N GLN A 339 -9.10 23.48 8.39
CA GLN A 339 -7.78 22.96 8.78
C GLN A 339 -7.53 21.57 8.20
N VAL A 340 -8.54 20.70 8.18
CA VAL A 340 -8.42 19.37 7.57
C VAL A 340 -8.14 19.51 6.07
N VAL A 341 -8.90 20.33 5.35
CA VAL A 341 -8.69 20.62 3.92
C VAL A 341 -7.28 21.16 3.66
N LYS A 342 -6.83 22.11 4.49
CA LYS A 342 -5.51 22.74 4.36
C LYS A 342 -4.35 21.77 4.52
N TYR A 343 -4.41 20.86 5.50
CA TYR A 343 -3.28 20.03 5.88
C TYR A 343 -3.33 18.60 5.33
N ASN A 344 -4.46 18.17 4.76
CA ASN A 344 -4.68 16.79 4.35
C ASN A 344 -5.15 16.69 2.90
N ALA A 345 -4.64 15.68 2.20
CA ALA A 345 -5.12 15.28 0.88
C ALA A 345 -6.50 14.61 0.99
N ILE A 346 -7.25 14.57 -0.11
CA ILE A 346 -8.63 14.04 -0.20
C ILE A 346 -8.83 12.69 0.52
N PRO A 347 -7.94 11.68 0.42
CA PRO A 347 -8.16 10.38 1.08
C PRO A 347 -8.19 10.48 2.60
N LYS A 348 -7.31 11.30 3.18
CA LYS A 348 -7.33 11.57 4.62
C LYS A 348 -8.61 12.29 5.04
N ARG A 349 -9.15 13.15 4.19
CA ARG A 349 -10.46 13.78 4.45
C ARG A 349 -11.57 12.72 4.41
N MET A 350 -11.53 11.82 3.42
CA MET A 350 -12.46 10.69 3.29
C MET A 350 -12.37 9.74 4.49
N GLN A 351 -11.18 9.52 5.04
CA GLN A 351 -10.97 8.73 6.26
C GLN A 351 -11.69 9.34 7.48
N VAL A 352 -11.55 10.66 7.69
CA VAL A 352 -12.29 11.33 8.79
C VAL A 352 -13.80 11.21 8.59
N LEU A 353 -14.27 11.34 7.34
CA LEU A 353 -15.69 11.21 7.03
C LEU A 353 -16.20 9.76 7.22
N HIS A 354 -15.41 8.76 6.85
CA HIS A 354 -15.68 7.35 7.13
C HIS A 354 -15.87 7.11 8.63
N ASP A 355 -14.93 7.60 9.44
CA ASP A 355 -14.98 7.42 10.90
C ASP A 355 -16.20 8.13 11.53
N LEU A 356 -16.66 9.25 10.96
CA LEU A 356 -17.91 9.88 11.34
C LEU A 356 -19.14 9.06 10.92
N CYS A 357 -19.09 8.35 9.79
CA CYS A 357 -20.14 7.41 9.39
C CYS A 357 -20.20 6.20 10.34
N VAL A 358 -19.07 5.72 10.86
CA VAL A 358 -19.04 4.70 11.92
C VAL A 358 -19.75 5.20 13.18
N MET A 359 -19.54 6.46 13.55
CA MET A 359 -20.25 7.11 14.66
C MET A 359 -21.78 7.12 14.42
N ALA A 360 -22.24 7.54 13.25
CA ALA A 360 -23.67 7.55 12.92
C ALA A 360 -24.29 6.14 12.85
N LYS A 361 -23.50 5.10 12.57
CA LYS A 361 -23.94 3.71 12.58
C LYS A 361 -23.86 3.04 13.96
N ALA A 362 -23.61 3.77 15.04
CA ALA A 362 -23.47 3.18 16.38
C ALA A 362 -24.68 2.32 16.80
N GLU A 363 -25.87 2.66 16.31
CA GLU A 363 -27.13 1.93 16.57
C GLU A 363 -27.51 0.92 15.46
N GLY A 364 -26.57 0.58 14.57
CA GLY A 364 -26.78 -0.29 13.41
C GLY A 364 -27.34 0.41 12.17
N LYS A 365 -27.86 1.64 12.30
CA LYS A 365 -28.29 2.49 11.19
C LYS A 365 -28.10 3.97 11.53
N ALA A 366 -27.84 4.80 10.52
CA ALA A 366 -27.80 6.25 10.66
C ALA A 366 -29.19 6.87 10.51
N HIS A 367 -29.55 7.79 11.39
CA HIS A 367 -30.80 8.54 11.35
C HIS A 367 -30.71 9.77 10.43
N HIS A 368 -31.86 10.29 9.99
CA HIS A 368 -31.89 11.40 9.03
C HIS A 368 -31.12 12.64 9.52
N ALA A 369 -31.22 12.99 10.81
CA ALA A 369 -30.53 14.15 11.37
C ALA A 369 -28.99 13.99 11.36
N GLU A 370 -28.48 12.80 11.64
CA GLU A 370 -27.05 12.47 11.53
C GLU A 370 -26.56 12.58 10.09
N ILE A 371 -27.34 12.04 9.15
CA ILE A 371 -27.03 12.10 7.71
C ILE A 371 -26.91 13.55 7.24
N VAL A 372 -27.80 14.44 7.69
CA VAL A 372 -27.72 15.87 7.33
C VAL A 372 -26.40 16.49 7.79
N ILE A 373 -25.95 16.19 9.01
CA ILE A 373 -24.66 16.67 9.54
C ILE A 373 -23.48 16.05 8.76
N LEU A 374 -23.52 14.75 8.47
CA LEU A 374 -22.49 14.07 7.69
C LEU A 374 -22.35 14.67 6.28
N ARG A 375 -23.47 14.98 5.61
CA ARG A 375 -23.46 15.60 4.29
C ARG A 375 -22.93 17.04 4.34
N GLU A 376 -23.21 17.79 5.40
CA GLU A 376 -22.61 19.11 5.62
C GLU A 376 -21.08 18.99 5.76
N ILE A 377 -20.61 18.06 6.60
CA ILE A 377 -19.17 17.83 6.80
C ILE A 377 -18.51 17.37 5.49
N ALA A 378 -19.14 16.46 4.74
CA ALA A 378 -18.65 15.99 3.44
C ALA A 378 -18.45 17.15 2.45
N HIS A 379 -19.43 18.05 2.35
CA HIS A 379 -19.35 19.22 1.49
C HIS A 379 -18.17 20.12 1.88
N ARG A 380 -17.97 20.38 3.18
CA ARG A 380 -16.86 21.19 3.70
C ARG A 380 -15.49 20.54 3.50
N LEU A 381 -15.44 19.22 3.49
CA LEU A 381 -14.23 18.45 3.22
C LEU A 381 -13.89 18.33 1.74
N GLU A 382 -14.72 18.93 0.86
CA GLU A 382 -14.62 18.82 -0.60
C GLU A 382 -14.78 17.37 -1.09
N ILE A 383 -15.60 16.57 -0.38
CA ILE A 383 -15.88 15.17 -0.71
C ILE A 383 -17.28 15.08 -1.33
N PRO A 384 -17.46 14.31 -2.43
CA PRO A 384 -18.76 14.09 -3.01
C PRO A 384 -19.77 13.49 -2.01
N VAL A 385 -20.97 14.06 -1.94
CA VAL A 385 -22.01 13.66 -0.97
C VAL A 385 -22.43 12.19 -1.13
N PHE A 386 -22.38 11.64 -2.35
CA PHE A 386 -22.71 10.23 -2.59
C PHE A 386 -21.80 9.26 -1.82
N PHE A 387 -20.59 9.69 -1.44
CA PHE A 387 -19.68 8.87 -0.64
C PHE A 387 -20.26 8.58 0.76
N VAL A 388 -20.98 9.55 1.35
CA VAL A 388 -21.71 9.33 2.60
C VAL A 388 -22.79 8.26 2.40
N ASP A 389 -23.53 8.33 1.30
CA ASP A 389 -24.58 7.35 1.00
C ASP A 389 -23.99 5.95 0.78
N GLN A 390 -22.83 5.85 0.12
CA GLN A 390 -22.12 4.57 -0.07
C GLN A 390 -21.68 3.97 1.26
N LEU A 391 -21.03 4.77 2.12
CA LEU A 391 -20.60 4.34 3.45
C LEU A 391 -21.76 3.94 4.35
N LEU A 392 -22.91 4.58 4.19
CA LEU A 392 -24.10 4.29 4.99
C LEU A 392 -24.88 3.07 4.50
N ASN A 393 -24.87 2.79 3.19
CA ASN A 393 -25.62 1.70 2.56
C ASN A 393 -24.88 0.34 2.53
N GLU A 394 -23.67 0.23 3.09
CA GLU A 394 -23.07 -1.09 3.36
C GLU A 394 -23.99 -1.89 4.31
N ASN A 395 -24.56 -2.99 3.78
CA ASN A 395 -25.63 -3.79 4.34
C ASN A 395 -25.34 -4.31 5.76
N PRO A 396 -26.24 -4.11 6.74
CA PRO A 396 -26.20 -4.75 8.06
C PRO A 396 -26.83 -6.16 8.08
N GLU A 397 -26.80 -6.92 6.99
CA GLU A 397 -27.30 -8.30 6.96
C GLU A 397 -26.14 -9.30 6.97
N LEU A 398 -25.47 -9.44 8.11
CA LEU A 398 -24.79 -10.66 8.56
C LEU A 398 -24.68 -10.61 10.10
N ASP A 399 -25.80 -10.83 10.78
CA ASP A 399 -25.84 -11.42 12.13
C ASP A 399 -25.98 -12.94 12.01
#